data_AF-Q84DI4-F1
#
_entry.id   AF-Q84DI4-F1
#
_cell.length_a   1.000
_cell.length_b   1.000
_cell.length_c   1.000
_cell.angle_alpha   90.00
_cell.angle_beta   90.00
_cell.angle_gamma   90.00
#
_symmetry.space_group_name_H-M   'P 1'
#
loop_
_entity.id
_entity.type
_entity.pdbx_description
1 polymer ?
#
loop_
_entity_poly.entity_id
_entity_poly.type
_entity_poly.pdbx_seq_one_letter_code
_entity_poly.pdbx_strand_id
1 'polypeptide(L)'
;TIRGGAGADTLTLNATGTTVDTIVFSDGAGTVGITAAADRDTVTNFNVNNDKIQLDREQTTNNNDGAGATPVLQVVGTAGAFTAQNTADLTVLNFDLGGSTAVIGATIDGSALLANTGTITVTANDKGYILAYDNGTAYLFAYTDGGNTSLAANEIALIGTFNGVAVGALGQTNFTLGA
;
A
#
# COMPACT_ATOMS: atom_id res chain seq x y z
N THR A 1 -2.43 -18.22 2.78
CA THR A 1 -1.36 -17.37 2.18
C THR A 1 -1.43 -17.48 0.68
N ILE A 2 -1.43 -16.35 -0.02
CA ILE A 2 -1.62 -16.22 -1.46
C ILE A 2 -0.60 -15.19 -1.99
N ARG A 3 -0.07 -15.45 -3.20
CA ARG A 3 0.86 -14.59 -3.95
C ARG A 3 0.36 -14.50 -5.40
N GLY A 4 0.37 -13.31 -6.01
CA GLY A 4 0.13 -13.15 -7.45
C GLY A 4 1.23 -13.81 -8.27
N GLY A 5 2.47 -13.40 -8.04
CA GLY A 5 3.62 -13.85 -8.82
C GLY A 5 4.21 -12.67 -9.59
N ALA A 6 4.74 -12.95 -10.79
CA ALA A 6 5.21 -11.92 -11.71
C ALA A 6 4.10 -11.58 -12.72
N GLY A 7 3.97 -10.31 -13.08
CA GLY A 7 2.87 -9.81 -13.89
C GLY A 7 1.66 -9.38 -13.04
N ALA A 8 0.64 -8.83 -13.72
CA ALA A 8 -0.55 -8.36 -13.04
C ALA A 8 -1.51 -9.53 -12.78
N ASP A 9 -1.85 -9.76 -11.51
CA ASP A 9 -2.68 -10.89 -11.09
C ASP A 9 -4.04 -10.44 -10.55
N THR A 10 -5.01 -11.37 -10.60
CA THR A 10 -6.29 -11.21 -9.91
C THR A 10 -6.44 -12.30 -8.87
N LEU A 11 -6.48 -11.89 -7.61
CA LEU A 11 -6.60 -12.74 -6.44
C LEU A 11 -8.02 -12.65 -5.90
N THR A 12 -8.72 -13.78 -5.83
CA THR A 12 -10.06 -13.85 -5.24
C THR A 12 -9.99 -14.59 -3.92
N LEU A 13 -10.36 -13.90 -2.83
CA LEU A 13 -10.33 -14.45 -1.48
C LEU A 13 -11.68 -15.04 -1.09
N ASN A 14 -11.69 -15.80 0.02
CA ASN A 14 -12.92 -16.35 0.55
C ASN A 14 -13.59 -15.36 1.51
N ALA A 15 -14.51 -14.53 0.98
CA ALA A 15 -15.26 -13.53 1.75
C ALA A 15 -16.03 -14.06 2.98
N THR A 16 -16.28 -15.37 3.05
CA THR A 16 -17.21 -15.98 4.03
C THR A 16 -16.52 -16.96 4.99
N GLY A 17 -15.21 -17.17 4.85
CA GLY A 17 -14.45 -18.07 5.70
C GLY A 17 -14.07 -17.43 7.05
N THR A 18 -13.95 -18.25 8.10
CA THR A 18 -13.25 -17.88 9.34
C THR A 18 -11.72 -17.99 9.20
N THR A 19 -11.25 -18.51 8.07
CA THR A 19 -9.82 -18.65 7.75
C THR A 19 -9.22 -17.30 7.42
N VAL A 20 -8.09 -16.98 8.05
CA VAL A 20 -7.31 -15.78 7.73
C VAL A 20 -6.58 -16.01 6.41
N ASP A 21 -6.92 -15.22 5.39
CA ASP A 21 -6.11 -15.15 4.19
C ASP A 21 -5.01 -14.09 4.35
N THR A 22 -3.79 -14.41 3.91
CA THR A 22 -2.66 -13.47 3.87
C THR A 22 -2.24 -13.29 2.42
N ILE A 23 -2.36 -12.07 1.91
CA ILE A 23 -1.85 -11.66 0.60
C ILE A 23 -0.44 -11.16 0.82
N VAL A 24 0.51 -11.72 0.08
CA VAL A 24 1.93 -11.48 0.32
C VAL A 24 2.52 -10.62 -0.79
N PHE A 25 2.90 -9.40 -0.43
CA PHE A 25 3.72 -8.50 -1.24
C PHE A 25 5.21 -8.61 -0.93
N SER A 26 5.59 -9.37 0.12
CA SER A 26 6.99 -9.66 0.42
C SER A 26 7.54 -10.82 -0.39
N ASP A 27 8.84 -10.84 -0.66
CA ASP A 27 9.44 -11.98 -1.38
C ASP A 27 9.69 -13.20 -0.48
N GLY A 28 9.81 -13.04 0.84
CA GLY A 28 10.07 -14.12 1.79
C GLY A 28 11.54 -14.52 1.87
N ALA A 29 12.45 -13.76 1.26
CA ALA A 29 13.85 -14.11 1.08
C ALA A 29 14.84 -13.05 1.60
N GLY A 30 14.35 -12.00 2.27
CA GLY A 30 15.15 -10.88 2.75
C GLY A 30 15.66 -9.99 1.62
N THR A 31 15.00 -10.04 0.46
CA THR A 31 15.16 -9.07 -0.62
C THR A 31 13.91 -8.21 -0.72
N VAL A 32 13.88 -7.27 -1.66
CA VAL A 32 12.70 -6.42 -1.85
C VAL A 32 11.67 -7.19 -2.68
N GLY A 33 10.47 -7.36 -2.10
CA GLY A 33 9.30 -7.91 -2.76
C GLY A 33 8.69 -7.01 -3.83
N ILE A 34 7.36 -7.04 -3.96
CA ILE A 34 6.65 -6.37 -5.04
C ILE A 34 6.77 -4.86 -4.89
N THR A 35 7.45 -4.23 -5.84
CA THR A 35 7.63 -2.78 -5.95
C THR A 35 7.35 -2.24 -7.34
N ALA A 36 7.24 -3.11 -8.34
CA ALA A 36 6.94 -2.72 -9.71
C ALA A 36 5.44 -2.77 -9.96
N ALA A 37 4.90 -1.74 -10.62
CA ALA A 37 3.49 -1.71 -11.00
C ALA A 37 3.11 -2.74 -12.08
N ALA A 38 4.11 -3.37 -12.70
CA ALA A 38 3.94 -4.49 -13.62
C ALA A 38 3.52 -5.78 -12.90
N ASP A 39 3.89 -5.92 -11.62
CA ASP A 39 3.64 -7.09 -10.78
C ASP A 39 2.48 -6.84 -9.79
N ARG A 40 1.51 -6.02 -10.20
CA ARG A 40 0.44 -5.54 -9.32
C ARG A 40 -0.66 -6.59 -9.12
N ASP A 41 -1.15 -6.68 -7.90
CA ASP A 41 -2.22 -7.61 -7.54
C ASP A 41 -3.58 -6.90 -7.42
N THR A 42 -4.61 -7.46 -8.05
CA THR A 42 -6.00 -7.06 -7.86
C THR A 42 -6.70 -8.04 -6.96
N VAL A 43 -7.04 -7.61 -5.75
CA VAL A 43 -7.66 -8.43 -4.72
C VAL A 43 -9.16 -8.14 -4.67
N THR A 44 -9.96 -9.20 -4.74
CA THR A 44 -11.40 -9.17 -4.53
C THR A 44 -11.76 -10.02 -3.32
N ASN A 45 -12.91 -9.72 -2.69
CA ASN A 45 -13.43 -10.43 -1.52
C ASN A 45 -12.55 -10.33 -0.26
N PHE A 46 -11.76 -9.26 -0.12
CA PHE A 46 -10.97 -9.02 1.08
C PHE A 46 -11.86 -8.78 2.31
N ASN A 47 -11.71 -9.61 3.33
CA ASN A 47 -12.42 -9.46 4.60
C ASN A 47 -11.58 -8.63 5.57
N VAL A 48 -11.91 -7.35 5.71
CA VAL A 48 -11.24 -6.40 6.62
C VAL A 48 -11.22 -6.81 8.08
N ASN A 49 -12.07 -7.77 8.51
CA ASN A 49 -12.09 -8.24 9.89
C ASN A 49 -11.12 -9.40 10.15
N ASN A 50 -10.58 -10.04 9.10
CA ASN A 50 -9.81 -11.27 9.24
C ASN A 50 -8.52 -11.27 8.43
N ASP A 51 -8.59 -10.85 7.17
CA ASP A 51 -7.51 -10.99 6.20
C ASP A 51 -6.36 -10.03 6.46
N LYS A 52 -5.18 -10.44 5.98
CA LYS A 52 -3.91 -9.76 6.18
C LYS A 52 -3.25 -9.41 4.85
N ILE A 53 -2.61 -8.24 4.85
CA ILE A 53 -1.71 -7.77 3.81
C ILE A 53 -0.31 -7.82 4.40
N GLN A 54 0.52 -8.73 3.89
CA GLN A 54 1.91 -8.84 4.29
C GLN A 54 2.76 -7.96 3.36
N LEU A 55 3.25 -6.86 3.91
CA LEU A 55 4.17 -5.93 3.28
C LEU A 55 5.60 -6.46 3.35
N ASP A 56 6.47 -5.99 2.48
CA ASP A 56 7.89 -6.32 2.54
C ASP A 56 8.61 -5.38 3.49
N ARG A 57 9.29 -5.93 4.49
CA ARG A 57 10.08 -5.14 5.43
C ARG A 57 11.30 -4.50 4.77
N GLU A 58 11.89 -5.15 3.78
CA GLU A 58 13.00 -4.57 3.01
C GLU A 58 12.53 -3.44 2.09
N GLN A 59 11.23 -3.17 1.98
CA GLN A 59 10.69 -1.99 1.30
C GLN A 59 10.37 -0.82 2.27
N THR A 60 10.75 -0.91 3.55
CA THR A 60 10.53 0.18 4.52
C THR A 60 11.85 0.76 5.05
N THR A 61 11.89 2.07 5.34
CA THR A 61 13.04 2.69 6.03
C THR A 61 13.08 2.27 7.50
N ASN A 62 11.92 2.10 8.13
CA ASN A 62 11.77 1.67 9.52
C ASN A 62 12.03 0.15 9.73
N ASN A 63 12.94 -0.45 8.95
CA ASN A 63 13.32 -1.89 8.90
C ASN A 63 13.91 -2.46 10.21
N ASN A 64 13.50 -1.95 11.38
CA ASN A 64 13.94 -2.37 12.70
C ASN A 64 13.12 -3.54 13.26
N ASP A 65 12.01 -3.90 12.61
CA ASP A 65 11.10 -4.92 13.11
C ASP A 65 11.37 -6.32 12.54
N GLY A 66 11.04 -7.37 13.31
CA GLY A 66 11.18 -8.76 12.86
C GLY A 66 10.12 -9.17 11.83
N ALA A 67 10.35 -10.26 11.10
CA ALA A 67 9.29 -10.87 10.28
C ALA A 67 8.08 -11.25 11.16
N GLY A 68 6.87 -10.98 10.66
CA GLY A 68 5.61 -11.12 11.38
C GLY A 68 5.24 -9.92 12.25
N ALA A 69 6.08 -8.88 12.32
CA ALA A 69 5.77 -7.68 13.09
C ALA A 69 4.60 -6.90 12.50
N THR A 70 4.05 -6.01 13.32
CA THR A 70 2.98 -5.09 12.93
C THR A 70 3.61 -3.80 12.44
N PRO A 71 3.30 -3.31 11.22
CA PRO A 71 3.90 -2.08 10.72
C PRO A 71 3.48 -0.86 11.51
N VAL A 72 4.36 0.14 11.56
CA VAL A 72 4.05 1.47 12.09
C VAL A 72 3.25 2.24 11.05
N LEU A 73 2.06 2.71 11.45
CA LEU A 73 1.17 3.48 10.57
C LEU A 73 1.27 4.97 10.87
N GLN A 74 1.38 5.77 9.82
CA GLN A 74 0.98 7.17 9.83
C GLN A 74 -0.42 7.30 9.22
N VAL A 75 -1.31 8.04 9.86
CA VAL A 75 -2.64 8.33 9.30
C VAL A 75 -2.74 9.80 8.92
N VAL A 76 -3.11 10.07 7.67
CA VAL A 76 -3.37 11.41 7.12
C VAL A 76 -4.87 11.54 6.92
N GLY A 77 -5.53 12.41 7.68
CA GLY A 77 -7.00 12.51 7.71
C GLY A 77 -7.63 13.48 6.70
N THR A 78 -6.81 14.24 5.95
CA THR A 78 -7.28 15.28 5.04
C THR A 78 -6.41 15.35 3.80
N ALA A 79 -7.02 15.66 2.65
CA ALA A 79 -6.29 15.96 1.43
C ALA A 79 -5.41 17.20 1.57
N GLY A 80 -4.30 17.23 0.84
CA GLY A 80 -3.31 18.29 0.88
C GLY A 80 -1.90 17.77 1.14
N ALA A 81 -0.91 18.61 0.81
CA ALA A 81 0.49 18.25 0.96
C ALA A 81 0.82 17.88 2.41
N PHE A 82 1.66 16.86 2.59
CA PHE A 82 2.07 16.38 3.89
C PHE A 82 3.50 15.83 3.87
N THR A 83 4.04 15.54 5.04
CA THR A 83 5.33 14.85 5.21
C THR A 83 5.07 13.42 5.70
N ALA A 84 5.54 12.42 4.96
CA ALA A 84 5.54 11.05 5.45
C ALA A 84 6.65 10.90 6.51
N GLN A 85 6.34 10.26 7.63
CA GLN A 85 7.27 10.01 8.71
C GLN A 85 8.20 8.86 8.31
N ASN A 86 9.51 9.06 8.40
CA ASN A 86 10.50 8.01 8.14
C ASN A 86 10.44 6.83 9.13
N THR A 87 9.73 7.00 10.25
CA THR A 87 9.42 5.94 11.21
C THR A 87 8.16 5.15 10.86
N ALA A 88 7.39 5.56 9.85
CA ALA A 88 6.22 4.82 9.39
C ALA A 88 6.60 3.85 8.27
N ASP A 89 6.13 2.61 8.38
CA ASP A 89 6.22 1.62 7.29
C ASP A 89 5.13 1.87 6.24
N LEU A 90 3.95 2.32 6.70
CA LEU A 90 2.78 2.56 5.89
C LEU A 90 2.14 3.91 6.23
N THR A 91 1.94 4.74 5.22
CA THR A 91 1.11 5.94 5.32
C THR A 91 -0.30 5.65 4.80
N VAL A 92 -1.32 5.86 5.62
CA VAL A 92 -2.73 5.68 5.27
C VAL A 92 -3.38 7.04 5.05
N LEU A 93 -3.83 7.30 3.82
CA LEU A 93 -4.62 8.46 3.45
C LEU A 93 -6.08 8.17 3.77
N ASN A 94 -6.54 8.51 4.97
CA ASN A 94 -7.85 8.14 5.48
C ASN A 94 -8.96 9.10 5.01
N PHE A 95 -9.07 9.28 3.71
CA PHE A 95 -10.06 10.08 3.01
C PHE A 95 -10.21 9.56 1.58
N ASP A 96 -11.33 9.89 0.93
CA ASP A 96 -11.58 9.53 -0.47
C ASP A 96 -10.87 10.54 -1.40
N LEU A 97 -10.01 10.05 -2.30
CA LEU A 97 -9.25 10.89 -3.24
C LEU A 97 -10.06 11.33 -4.47
N GLY A 98 -10.96 10.49 -4.98
CA GLY A 98 -11.73 10.77 -6.21
C GLY A 98 -13.14 11.28 -5.96
N GLY A 99 -13.63 11.17 -4.72
CA GLY A 99 -15.00 11.52 -4.38
C GLY A 99 -15.98 10.68 -5.20
N SER A 100 -16.82 11.31 -6.04
CA SER A 100 -17.79 10.57 -6.87
C SER A 100 -17.22 9.95 -8.14
N THR A 101 -15.99 10.29 -8.54
CA THR A 101 -15.35 9.78 -9.76
C THR A 101 -14.04 9.10 -9.41
N ALA A 102 -13.89 7.83 -9.78
CA ALA A 102 -12.62 7.13 -9.59
C ALA A 102 -11.51 7.83 -10.40
N VAL A 103 -10.45 8.24 -9.71
CA VAL A 103 -9.26 8.92 -10.27
C VAL A 103 -8.00 8.07 -10.19
N ILE A 104 -7.88 7.20 -9.18
CA ILE A 104 -6.66 6.44 -8.93
C ILE A 104 -6.53 5.23 -9.86
N GLY A 105 -7.62 4.50 -10.10
CA GLY A 105 -7.58 3.25 -10.87
C GLY A 105 -7.16 3.37 -12.35
N ALA A 106 -6.98 4.59 -12.87
CA ALA A 106 -6.59 4.85 -14.26
C ALA A 106 -5.07 4.88 -14.49
N THR A 107 -4.27 5.04 -13.43
CA THR A 107 -2.80 5.11 -13.53
C THR A 107 -2.15 4.06 -12.64
N ILE A 108 -0.96 3.62 -13.04
CA ILE A 108 -0.19 2.60 -12.31
C ILE A 108 1.03 3.19 -11.60
N ASP A 109 1.29 4.48 -11.81
CA ASP A 109 2.31 5.28 -11.13
C ASP A 109 1.64 6.23 -10.11
N GLY A 110 2.45 7.06 -9.44
CA GLY A 110 1.97 8.03 -8.47
C GLY A 110 1.26 9.27 -9.03
N SER A 111 1.05 9.39 -10.35
CA SER A 111 0.56 10.64 -10.94
C SER A 111 -0.83 11.03 -10.46
N ALA A 112 -1.79 10.09 -10.46
CA ALA A 112 -3.14 10.34 -9.94
C ALA A 112 -3.14 10.54 -8.42
N LEU A 113 -2.29 9.83 -7.68
CA LEU A 113 -2.12 10.00 -6.24
C LEU A 113 -1.70 11.44 -5.94
N LEU A 114 -0.57 11.89 -6.51
CA LEU A 114 0.00 13.22 -6.28
C LEU A 114 -0.92 14.36 -6.75
N ALA A 115 -1.69 14.15 -7.82
CA ALA A 115 -2.66 15.14 -8.28
C ALA A 115 -3.78 15.40 -7.25
N ASN A 116 -4.15 14.39 -6.46
CA ASN A 116 -5.26 14.48 -5.49
C ASN A 116 -4.78 14.66 -4.04
N THR A 117 -3.54 14.28 -3.72
CA THR A 117 -2.92 14.56 -2.41
C THR A 117 -2.17 15.86 -2.38
N GLY A 118 -1.61 16.32 -3.51
CA GLY A 118 -0.52 17.29 -3.50
C GLY A 118 0.82 16.65 -3.15
N THR A 119 1.83 17.47 -2.87
CA THR A 119 3.21 17.02 -2.61
C THR A 119 3.30 16.13 -1.37
N ILE A 120 3.96 14.98 -1.53
CA ILE A 120 4.34 14.09 -0.44
C ILE A 120 5.83 14.30 -0.17
N THR A 121 6.14 14.92 0.97
CA THR A 121 7.53 15.14 1.42
C THR A 121 8.02 13.90 2.16
N VAL A 122 9.25 13.47 1.89
CA VAL A 122 9.90 12.32 2.56
C VAL A 122 11.34 12.69 2.93
N THR A 123 12.02 11.86 3.73
CA THR A 123 13.47 11.97 3.89
C THR A 123 14.15 11.43 2.64
N ALA A 124 15.31 11.97 2.28
CA ALA A 124 16.05 11.49 1.12
C ALA A 124 16.42 10.01 1.24
N ASN A 125 16.16 9.25 0.18
CA ASN A 125 16.29 7.80 0.06
C ASN A 125 15.32 6.99 0.92
N ASP A 126 14.23 7.61 1.42
CA ASP A 126 13.19 6.86 2.12
C ASP A 126 12.44 5.92 1.18
N LYS A 127 12.00 4.80 1.74
CA LYS A 127 11.12 3.84 1.11
C LYS A 127 10.01 3.43 2.05
N GLY A 128 8.86 3.09 1.50
CA GLY A 128 7.72 2.64 2.28
C GLY A 128 6.49 2.41 1.42
N TYR A 129 5.35 2.37 2.10
CA TYR A 129 4.06 2.14 1.46
C TYR A 129 3.09 3.30 1.68
N ILE A 130 2.19 3.48 0.72
CA ILE A 130 1.05 4.38 0.83
C ILE A 130 -0.22 3.58 0.56
N LEU A 131 -1.19 3.65 1.48
CA LEU A 131 -2.54 3.16 1.26
C LEU A 131 -3.46 4.35 1.03
N ALA A 132 -4.13 4.33 -0.12
CA ALA A 132 -5.08 5.34 -0.55
C ALA A 132 -6.46 4.73 -0.78
N TYR A 133 -7.52 5.54 -0.68
CA TYR A 133 -8.87 5.09 -0.97
C TYR A 133 -9.50 5.96 -2.06
N ASP A 134 -10.22 5.30 -2.96
CA ASP A 134 -10.96 5.98 -4.02
C ASP A 134 -12.13 5.10 -4.47
N ASN A 135 -13.35 5.66 -4.47
CA ASN A 135 -14.57 5.04 -4.99
C ASN A 135 -14.82 3.58 -4.52
N GLY A 136 -14.60 3.32 -3.22
CA GLY A 136 -14.82 1.99 -2.61
C GLY A 136 -13.73 0.95 -2.89
N THR A 137 -12.57 1.39 -3.38
CA THR A 137 -11.37 0.57 -3.55
C THR A 137 -10.23 1.15 -2.73
N ALA A 138 -9.46 0.27 -2.06
CA ALA A 138 -8.18 0.65 -1.47
C ALA A 138 -7.03 0.35 -2.43
N TYR A 139 -6.07 1.24 -2.52
CA TYR A 139 -4.92 1.19 -3.43
C TYR A 139 -3.65 1.20 -2.60
N LEU A 140 -2.83 0.17 -2.73
CA LEU A 140 -1.54 0.03 -2.08
C LEU A 140 -0.44 0.41 -3.08
N PHE A 141 0.34 1.41 -2.72
CA PHE A 141 1.51 1.85 -3.46
C PHE A 141 2.78 1.52 -2.70
N ALA A 142 3.83 1.13 -3.42
CA ALA A 142 5.20 1.17 -2.92
C ALA A 142 5.84 2.47 -3.43
N TYR A 143 6.67 3.10 -2.60
CA TYR A 143 7.52 4.21 -3.04
C TYR A 143 8.97 3.99 -2.63
N THR A 144 9.87 4.52 -3.45
CA THR A 144 11.31 4.60 -3.18
C THR A 144 11.81 5.96 -3.68
N ASP A 145 12.19 6.84 -2.75
CA ASP A 145 12.75 8.14 -3.07
C ASP A 145 14.15 8.01 -3.70
N GLY A 146 14.39 8.71 -4.82
CA GLY A 146 15.64 8.69 -5.56
C GLY A 146 16.73 9.59 -4.99
N GLY A 147 16.64 10.01 -3.73
CA GLY A 147 17.57 10.93 -3.06
C GLY A 147 17.12 12.40 -3.04
N ASN A 148 15.84 12.66 -3.32
CA ASN A 148 15.26 13.99 -3.22
C ASN A 148 14.42 14.10 -1.92
N THR A 149 13.51 15.07 -1.77
CA THR A 149 12.67 15.19 -0.55
C THR A 149 11.20 15.31 -0.89
N SER A 150 10.81 15.02 -2.13
CA SER A 150 9.45 15.18 -2.62
C SER A 150 9.19 14.15 -3.69
N LEU A 151 8.39 13.14 -3.35
CA LEU A 151 8.15 12.01 -4.24
C LEU A 151 7.63 12.47 -5.60
N ALA A 152 8.32 12.04 -6.65
CA ALA A 152 7.89 12.15 -8.02
C ALA A 152 6.96 10.97 -8.39
N ALA A 153 6.12 11.16 -9.41
CA ALA A 153 5.15 10.13 -9.80
C ALA A 153 5.81 8.79 -10.16
N ASN A 154 6.99 8.80 -10.78
CA ASN A 154 7.75 7.61 -11.17
C ASN A 154 8.48 6.93 -10.00
N GLU A 155 8.54 7.56 -8.82
CA GLU A 155 9.08 6.98 -7.59
C GLU A 155 8.01 6.21 -6.80
N ILE A 156 6.77 6.22 -7.29
CA ILE A 156 5.61 5.60 -6.67
C ILE A 156 5.00 4.61 -7.68
N ALA A 157 4.78 3.38 -7.25
CA ALA A 157 4.19 2.32 -8.06
C ALA A 157 2.95 1.76 -7.39
N LEU A 158 1.85 1.64 -8.13
CA LEU A 158 0.65 0.93 -7.67
C LEU A 158 0.94 -0.58 -7.71
N ILE A 159 0.98 -1.22 -6.53
CA ILE A 159 1.30 -2.64 -6.40
C ILE A 159 0.08 -3.47 -6.01
N GLY A 160 -0.95 -2.88 -5.39
CA GLY A 160 -2.12 -3.62 -4.93
C GLY A 160 -3.41 -2.83 -5.06
N THR A 161 -4.50 -3.50 -5.40
CA THR A 161 -5.86 -2.94 -5.34
C THR A 161 -6.78 -3.88 -4.57
N PHE A 162 -7.65 -3.34 -3.73
CA PHE A 162 -8.58 -4.11 -2.89
C PHE A 162 -9.99 -3.58 -3.09
N ASN A 163 -10.77 -4.30 -3.90
CA ASN A 163 -12.12 -3.88 -4.28
C ASN A 163 -13.13 -4.11 -3.16
N GLY A 164 -14.03 -3.16 -2.97
CA GLY A 164 -15.07 -3.24 -1.93
C GLY A 164 -14.56 -2.89 -0.53
N VAL A 165 -13.48 -2.12 -0.44
CA VAL A 165 -12.90 -1.65 0.82
C VAL A 165 -13.25 -0.18 1.02
N ALA A 166 -14.05 0.10 2.04
CA ALA A 166 -14.43 1.46 2.40
C ALA A 166 -13.24 2.26 2.96
N VAL A 167 -13.32 3.59 2.85
CA VAL A 167 -12.33 4.51 3.44
C VAL A 167 -12.13 4.19 4.92
N GLY A 168 -10.87 4.00 5.31
CA GLY A 168 -10.48 3.74 6.70
C GLY A 168 -10.78 2.34 7.21
N ALA A 169 -11.26 1.43 6.36
CA ALA A 169 -11.56 0.07 6.77
C ALA A 169 -10.31 -0.78 7.03
N LEU A 170 -9.17 -0.45 6.41
CA LEU A 170 -7.90 -1.12 6.68
C LEU A 170 -7.15 -0.37 7.78
N GLY A 171 -7.03 -1.04 8.92
CA GLY A 171 -6.27 -0.58 10.07
C GLY A 171 -4.99 -1.38 10.27
N GLN A 172 -4.24 -1.04 11.31
CA GLN A 172 -2.96 -1.69 11.64
C GLN A 172 -3.07 -3.22 11.74
N THR A 173 -4.20 -3.74 12.25
CA THR A 173 -4.44 -5.19 12.36
C THR A 173 -4.52 -5.90 11.02
N ASN A 174 -4.77 -5.20 9.91
CA ASN A 174 -4.80 -5.80 8.57
C ASN A 174 -3.42 -5.98 7.96
N PHE A 175 -2.36 -5.47 8.60
CA PHE A 175 -1.02 -5.51 8.04
C PHE A 175 -0.05 -6.31 8.89
N THR A 176 0.94 -6.89 8.22
CA THR A 176 2.12 -7.50 8.84
C THR A 176 3.35 -7.25 7.96
N LEU A 177 4.54 -7.29 8.55
CA LEU A 177 5.81 -7.21 7.84
C LEU A 177 6.34 -8.61 7.55
N GLY A 178 6.65 -8.87 6.29
CA GLY A 178 7.32 -10.08 5.82
C GLY A 178 8.82 -9.89 5.73
N ALA A 179 9.56 -10.99 5.93
CA ALA A 179 10.88 -11.13 5.34
C ALA A 179 10.76 -11.36 3.82
#